data_AF-A0A428D3A4-F1
#
_entry.id   AF-A0A428D3A4-F1
#
_cell.length_a   1.000
_cell.length_b   1.000
_cell.length_c   1.000
_cell.angle_alpha   90.00
_cell.angle_beta   90.00
_cell.angle_gamma   90.00
#
_symmetry.space_group_name_H-M   'P 1'
#
loop_
_entity.id
_entity.type
_entity.pdbx_description
1 polymer ?
#
loop_
_entity_poly.entity_id
_entity_poly.type
_entity_poly.pdbx_seq_one_letter_code
_entity_poly.pdbx_strand_id
1 'polypeptide(L)'
;MDGIGYVIYIRISNIPEKAYEYVVNGYSAIGWIIDQYQVKTDKKSGITDDPNDYSDDEKYIFNLLLRIINISIQTIDLINSLPKFEVLIRR
;
A
#
# COMPACT_ATOMS: atom_id res chain seq x y z
N MET A 1 17.18 -21.41 24.41
CA MET A 1 16.34 -22.21 23.49
C MET A 1 16.43 -21.48 22.17
N ASP A 2 17.32 -21.93 21.31
CA ASP A 2 17.64 -21.22 20.07
C ASP A 2 16.66 -21.71 19.01
N GLY A 3 15.52 -21.01 18.92
CA GLY A 3 14.53 -21.27 17.89
C GLY A 3 15.11 -20.89 16.53
N ILE A 4 15.21 -21.84 15.61
CA ILE A 4 15.51 -21.56 14.22
C ILE A 4 14.27 -20.87 13.64
N GLY A 5 14.30 -19.54 13.53
CA GLY A 5 13.25 -18.77 12.89
C GLY A 5 13.22 -19.07 11.39
N TYR A 6 12.05 -19.46 10.87
CA TYR A 6 11.84 -19.64 9.43
C TYR A 6 11.47 -18.29 8.80
N VAL A 7 12.27 -17.82 7.84
CA VAL A 7 11.95 -16.63 7.03
C VAL A 7 11.30 -17.08 5.73
N ILE A 8 10.10 -16.58 5.46
CA ILE A 8 9.39 -16.83 4.20
C ILE A 8 9.59 -15.62 3.29
N TYR A 9 10.15 -15.86 2.09
CA TYR A 9 10.24 -14.85 1.05
C TYR A 9 9.06 -14.97 0.10
N ILE A 10 8.30 -13.88 -0.02
CA ILE A 10 7.17 -13.78 -0.95
C ILE A 10 7.50 -12.72 -1.99
N ARG A 11 7.26 -13.04 -3.26
CA ARG A 11 7.40 -12.09 -4.37
C ARG A 11 6.06 -11.95 -5.08
N ILE A 12 5.56 -10.73 -5.17
CA ILE A 12 4.42 -10.37 -6.02
C ILE A 12 4.97 -9.93 -7.37
N SER A 13 4.44 -10.48 -8.45
CA SER A 13 4.81 -10.17 -9.83
C SER A 13 3.58 -9.82 -10.66
N ASN A 14 3.81 -9.28 -11.86
CA ASN A 14 2.75 -8.92 -12.81
C ASN A 14 1.71 -7.94 -12.25
N ILE A 15 2.16 -6.98 -11.42
CA ILE A 15 1.32 -5.87 -10.96
C ILE A 15 1.06 -4.96 -12.16
N PRO A 16 -0.20 -4.66 -12.53
CA PRO A 16 -0.50 -3.74 -13.62
C PRO A 16 0.08 -2.35 -13.36
N GLU A 17 0.73 -1.73 -14.34
CA GLU A 17 1.34 -0.39 -14.21
C GLU A 17 0.32 0.65 -13.75
N LYS A 18 -0.92 0.53 -14.23
CA LYS A 18 -2.07 1.36 -13.84
C LYS A 18 -2.31 1.41 -12.32
N ALA A 19 -1.97 0.35 -11.58
CA ALA A 19 -2.13 0.32 -10.13
C ALA A 19 -1.25 1.36 -9.41
N TYR A 20 -0.18 1.84 -10.06
CA TYR A 20 0.71 2.88 -9.54
C TYR A 20 0.22 4.30 -9.84
N GLU A 21 -0.77 4.47 -10.73
CA GLU A 21 -1.32 5.79 -11.08
C GLU A 21 -2.18 6.39 -9.97
N TYR A 22 -2.70 5.57 -9.06
CA TYR A 22 -3.45 6.08 -7.90
C TYR A 22 -2.50 6.69 -6.88
N VAL A 23 -2.32 8.01 -6.97
CA VAL A 23 -1.41 8.81 -6.15
C VAL A 23 -2.15 9.54 -5.04
N VAL A 24 -1.64 9.43 -3.82
CA VAL A 24 -2.09 10.13 -2.63
C VAL A 24 -0.90 10.86 -2.03
N ASN A 25 -1.00 12.18 -1.85
CA ASN A 25 0.07 13.00 -1.26
C ASN A 25 1.46 12.79 -1.90
N GLY A 26 1.52 12.70 -3.23
CA GLY A 26 2.77 12.62 -4.00
C GLY A 26 3.38 11.22 -4.19
N TYR A 27 2.81 10.18 -3.55
CA TYR A 27 3.23 8.78 -3.74
C TYR A 27 2.07 7.92 -4.21
N SER A 28 2.35 6.85 -4.96
CA SER A 28 1.33 5.84 -5.26
C SER A 28 0.85 5.19 -3.96
N ALA A 29 -0.41 4.76 -3.91
CA ALA A 29 -0.93 4.05 -2.74
C ALA A 29 -0.11 2.78 -2.42
N ILE A 30 0.38 2.10 -3.46
CA ILE A 30 1.32 0.98 -3.33
C ILE A 30 2.64 1.44 -2.68
N GLY A 31 3.18 2.58 -3.12
CA GLY A 31 4.40 3.17 -2.56
C GLY A 31 4.27 3.49 -1.07
N TRP A 32 3.10 3.97 -0.63
CA TRP A 32 2.82 4.17 0.79
C TRP A 32 2.94 2.89 1.61
N ILE A 33 2.39 1.78 1.13
CA ILE A 33 2.49 0.50 1.83
C ILE A 33 3.96 0.04 1.91
N ILE A 34 4.71 0.14 0.82
CA ILE A 34 6.12 -0.25 0.78
C ILE A 34 6.97 0.59 1.74
N ASP A 35 6.73 1.91 1.80
CA ASP A 35 7.51 2.78 2.68
C ASP A 35 7.14 2.62 4.16
N GLN A 36 5.86 2.43 4.48
CA GLN A 36 5.41 2.39 5.87
C GLN A 36 5.56 0.99 6.51
N TYR A 37 5.30 -0.08 5.76
CA TYR A 37 5.34 -1.45 6.30
C TYR A 37 6.72 -2.08 6.14
N GLN A 38 7.71 -1.46 6.77
CA GLN A 38 9.07 -2.00 6.92
C GLN A 38 9.56 -1.78 8.36
N VAL A 39 10.37 -2.70 8.89
CA VAL A 39 10.94 -2.54 10.23
C VAL A 39 11.90 -1.34 10.25
N LYS A 40 11.62 -0.35 11.09
CA LYS A 40 12.47 0.84 11.26
C LYS A 40 12.83 1.01 12.73
N THR A 41 14.02 1.48 13.01
CA THR A 41 14.42 1.85 14.37
C THR A 41 14.86 3.31 14.38
N ASP A 42 14.20 4.13 15.19
CA ASP A 42 14.60 5.52 15.37
C ASP A 42 15.92 5.57 16.16
N LYS A 43 16.93 6.21 15.57
CA LYS A 43 18.28 6.24 16.14
C LYS A 43 18.38 7.06 17.43
N LYS A 44 17.48 8.01 17.64
CA LYS A 44 17.52 8.91 18.81
C LYS A 44 16.88 8.27 20.03
N SER A 45 15.69 7.69 19.86
CA SER A 45 14.93 7.05 20.93
C SER A 45 15.28 5.58 21.14
N GLY A 46 15.82 4.91 20.11
CA GLY A 46 16.03 3.46 20.12
C GLY A 46 14.75 2.64 19.97
N ILE A 47 13.60 3.28 19.71
CA ILE A 47 12.32 2.59 19.54
C ILE A 47 12.28 1.97 18.14
N THR A 48 12.01 0.66 18.11
CA THR A 48 11.75 -0.10 16.88
C THR A 48 10.26 -0.10 16.60
N ASP A 49 9.91 0.27 15.37
CA ASP A 49 8.59 0.14 14.79
C ASP A 49 8.60 -1.09 13.87
N ASP A 50 8.02 -2.19 14.36
CA ASP A 50 7.86 -3.43 13.60
C ASP A 50 6.40 -3.59 13.18
N PRO A 51 6.07 -3.46 11.88
CA PRO A 51 4.69 -3.59 11.42
C PRO A 51 4.11 -5.00 11.58
N ASN A 52 4.94 -6.03 11.80
CA ASN A 52 4.47 -7.39 12.06
C ASN A 52 3.79 -7.50 13.44
N ASP A 53 4.07 -6.59 14.37
CA ASP A 53 3.44 -6.55 15.71
C ASP A 53 2.02 -5.97 15.69
N TYR A 54 1.57 -5.42 14.56
CA TYR A 54 0.26 -4.76 14.45
C TYR A 54 -0.92 -5.75 14.46
N SER A 55 -0.73 -6.96 13.94
CA SER A 55 -1.81 -7.92 13.68
C SER A 55 -1.36 -9.34 13.98
N ASP A 56 -2.23 -10.13 14.63
CA ASP A 56 -2.01 -11.56 14.86
C ASP A 56 -2.08 -12.40 13.56
N ASP A 57 -2.68 -11.87 12.48
CA ASP A 57 -2.63 -12.49 11.15
C ASP A 57 -1.28 -12.22 10.48
N GLU A 58 -0.42 -13.26 10.41
CA GLU A 58 0.87 -13.25 9.73
C GLU A 58 0.79 -12.81 8.26
N LYS A 59 -0.38 -12.93 7.62
CA LYS A 59 -0.60 -12.53 6.21
C LYS A 59 -1.20 -11.14 6.08
N TYR A 60 -1.36 -10.39 7.16
CA TYR A 60 -2.01 -9.08 7.14
C TYR A 60 -1.40 -8.12 6.13
N ILE A 61 -0.08 -7.88 6.20
CA ILE A 61 0.63 -6.93 5.33
C ILE A 61 0.54 -7.38 3.87
N PHE A 62 0.70 -8.68 3.62
CA PHE A 62 0.56 -9.26 2.28
C PHE A 62 -0.85 -9.04 1.71
N ASN A 63 -1.88 -9.36 2.47
CA ASN A 63 -3.28 -9.19 2.07
C ASN A 63 -3.64 -7.72 1.90
N LEU A 64 -3.09 -6.83 2.74
CA LEU A 64 -3.25 -5.39 2.63
C LEU A 64 -2.69 -4.88 1.29
N LEU A 65 -1.46 -5.27 0.95
CA LEU A 65 -0.84 -4.88 -0.31
C LEU A 65 -1.66 -5.36 -1.53
N LEU A 66 -2.16 -6.60 -1.52
CA LEU A 66 -3.03 -7.11 -2.59
C LEU A 66 -4.32 -6.31 -2.72
N ARG A 67 -4.96 -5.95 -1.58
CA ARG A 67 -6.16 -5.12 -1.57
C ARG A 67 -5.89 -3.72 -2.11
N ILE A 68 -4.76 -3.12 -1.73
CA ILE A 68 -4.36 -1.79 -2.21
C ILE A 68 -4.09 -1.80 -3.71
N ILE A 69 -3.40 -2.81 -4.25
CA ILE A 69 -3.22 -2.96 -5.70
C ILE A 69 -4.58 -2.98 -6.42
N ASN A 70 -5.53 -3.77 -5.92
CA ASN A 70 -6.85 -3.87 -6.52
C ASN A 70 -7.66 -2.56 -6.39
N ILE A 71 -7.67 -1.94 -5.20
CA ILE A 71 -8.35 -0.65 -4.98
C ILE A 71 -7.76 0.42 -5.89
N SER A 72 -6.44 0.51 -6.04
CA SER A 72 -5.81 1.47 -6.94
C SER A 72 -6.35 1.37 -8.37
N ILE A 73 -6.44 0.15 -8.91
CA ILE A 73 -6.97 -0.07 -10.26
C ILE A 73 -8.43 0.38 -10.35
N GLN A 74 -9.27 -0.05 -9.40
CA GLN A 74 -10.68 0.30 -9.36
C GLN A 74 -10.90 1.81 -9.21
N THR A 75 -10.08 2.50 -8.42
CA THR A 75 -10.15 3.95 -8.26
C THR A 75 -9.79 4.67 -9.55
N ILE A 76 -8.76 4.24 -10.27
CA ILE A 76 -8.42 4.82 -11.58
C ILE A 76 -9.54 4.55 -12.60
N ASP A 77 -10.11 3.35 -12.62
CA ASP A 77 -11.29 3.06 -13.45
C ASP A 77 -12.47 3.98 -13.14
N LEU A 78 -12.76 4.19 -11.85
CA LEU A 78 -13.82 5.08 -11.42
C LEU A 78 -13.55 6.53 -11.86
N ILE A 79 -12.33 7.04 -11.65
CA ILE A 79 -11.93 8.39 -12.07
C ILE A 79 -12.10 8.55 -13.59
N ASN A 80 -11.67 7.56 -14.38
CA ASN A 80 -11.79 7.59 -15.83
C ASN A 80 -13.24 7.48 -16.32
N SER A 81 -14.15 6.96 -15.48
CA SER A 81 -15.58 6.88 -15.76
C SER A 81 -16.35 8.17 -15.43
N LEU A 82 -15.72 9.13 -14.74
CA LEU A 82 -16.39 10.38 -14.39
C LEU A 82 -16.79 11.17 -15.64
N PRO A 83 -17.98 11.80 -15.64
CA PRO A 83 -18.38 12.65 -16.74
C PRO A 83 -17.42 13.84 -16.86
N LYS A 84 -17.36 14.43 -18.05
CA LYS A 84 -16.64 15.70 -18.22
C LYS A 84 -17.21 16.74 -17.27
N PHE A 85 -16.32 17.50 -16.65
CA PHE A 85 -16.72 18.60 -15.79
C PHE A 85 -17.40 19.69 -16.62
N GLU A 86 -18.66 20.00 -16.30
CA GLU A 86 -19.44 21.05 -16.95
C GLU A 86 -19.79 22.15 -15.94
N VAL A 87 -19.46 23.40 -16.27
CA VAL A 87 -19.85 24.56 -15.47
C VAL A 87 -21.18 25.10 -16.00
N LEU A 88 -22.23 24.98 -15.20
CA LEU A 88 -23.52 25.60 -15.50
C LEU A 88 -23.47 27.09 -15.13
N ILE A 89 -23.12 27.94 -16.10
CA ILE A 89 -23.30 29.39 -15.95
C ILE A 89 -24.78 29.71 -16.12
N ARG A 90 -25.48 29.96 -15.01
CA ARG A 90 -26.80 30.59 -15.05
C ARG A 90 -26.60 32.10 -15.20
N ARG A 91 -27.18 32.69 -16.26
CA ARG A 91 -27.30 34.13 -16.43
C ARG A 91 -28.41 34.71 -15.55
#